data_AF-A0A537MMC3-F1
#
_entry.id   AF-A0A537MMC3-F1
#
_cell.length_a   1.000
_cell.length_b   1.000
_cell.length_c   1.000
_cell.angle_alpha   90.00
_cell.angle_beta   90.00
_cell.angle_gamma   90.00
#
_symmetry.space_group_name_H-M   'P 1'
#
loop_
_entity.id
_entity.type
_entity.pdbx_description
1 polymer ?
#
loop_
_entity_poly.entity_id
_entity_poly.type
_entity_poly.pdbx_seq_one_letter_code
_entity_poly.pdbx_strand_id
1 'polypeptide(L)'
;MRRAVLLGVALAWTSPAEAQRDDEIRRLLVEDSIARFSGYCPCPYSYDRGQQCADKSAYSRRTAYPPDLYCYPNDVHWRDVQAYRERMGIRR
;
A
#
# COMPACT_ATOMS: atom_id res chain seq x y z
N MET A 1 -46.35 29.24 32.00
CA MET A 1 -44.88 29.35 31.83
C MET A 1 -44.47 28.40 30.70
N ARG A 2 -44.04 28.95 29.56
CA ARG A 2 -43.82 28.23 28.29
C ARG A 2 -42.46 27.54 28.29
N ARG A 3 -42.42 26.20 28.19
CA ARG A 3 -41.18 25.45 28.00
C ARG A 3 -40.79 25.50 26.52
N ALA A 4 -39.68 26.16 26.21
CA ALA A 4 -39.10 26.17 24.87
C ALA A 4 -38.43 24.83 24.59
N VAL A 5 -38.83 24.15 23.52
CA VAL A 5 -38.20 22.94 23.00
C VAL A 5 -37.20 23.39 21.94
N LEU A 6 -35.89 23.25 22.22
CA LEU A 6 -34.84 23.50 21.25
C LEU A 6 -34.60 22.22 20.44
N LEU A 7 -35.05 22.22 19.19
CA LEU A 7 -34.74 21.20 18.18
C LEU A 7 -33.28 21.38 17.75
N GLY A 8 -32.39 20.53 18.26
CA GLY A 8 -31.02 20.42 17.78
C GLY A 8 -30.96 19.70 16.44
N VAL A 9 -30.59 20.41 15.37
CA VAL A 9 -30.31 19.81 14.06
C VAL A 9 -28.94 19.15 14.12
N ALA A 10 -28.90 17.82 14.11
CA ALA A 10 -27.66 17.06 13.94
C ALA A 10 -27.26 17.08 12.45
N LEU A 11 -26.24 17.87 12.11
CA LEU A 11 -25.58 17.81 10.82
C LEU A 11 -24.77 16.51 10.76
N ALA A 12 -25.31 15.50 10.08
CA ALA A 12 -24.57 14.29 9.74
C ALA A 12 -23.47 14.64 8.74
N TRP A 13 -22.23 14.69 9.19
CA TRP A 13 -21.06 14.78 8.31
C TRP A 13 -20.87 13.42 7.65
N THR A 14 -21.33 13.29 6.41
CA THR A 14 -20.91 12.18 5.56
C THR A 14 -19.47 12.44 5.15
N SER A 15 -18.52 11.78 5.81
CA SER A 15 -17.14 11.74 5.31
C SER A 15 -17.16 11.12 3.92
N PRO A 16 -16.63 11.78 2.88
CA PRO A 16 -16.38 11.09 1.62
C PRO A 16 -15.40 9.97 1.96
N ALA A 17 -15.73 8.75 1.59
CA ALA A 17 -14.74 7.68 1.57
C ALA A 17 -13.64 8.15 0.62
N GLU A 18 -12.49 8.57 1.16
CA GLU A 18 -11.35 9.01 0.37
C GLU A 18 -10.99 7.87 -0.57
N ALA A 19 -11.17 8.07 -1.88
CA ALA A 19 -10.70 7.13 -2.87
C ALA A 19 -9.20 6.93 -2.63
N GLN A 20 -8.79 5.69 -2.39
CA GLN A 20 -7.41 5.37 -2.06
C GLN A 20 -6.49 5.86 -3.18
N ARG A 21 -5.50 6.70 -2.81
CA ARG A 21 -4.58 7.33 -3.78
C ARG A 21 -3.63 6.29 -4.35
N ASP A 22 -3.18 6.50 -5.59
CA ASP A 22 -2.25 5.57 -6.26
C ASP A 22 -0.99 5.30 -5.39
N ASP A 23 -0.45 6.31 -4.73
CA ASP A 23 0.76 6.18 -3.90
C ASP A 23 0.56 5.27 -2.69
N GLU A 24 -0.66 5.24 -2.15
CA GLU A 24 -1.01 4.36 -1.05
C GLU A 24 -1.15 2.92 -1.54
N ILE A 25 -1.81 2.72 -2.68
CA ILE A 25 -1.90 1.40 -3.32
C ILE A 25 -0.50 0.86 -3.65
N ARG A 26 0.41 1.70 -4.15
CA ARG A 26 1.80 1.30 -4.41
C ARG A 26 2.51 0.85 -3.14
N ARG A 27 2.35 1.58 -2.02
CA ARG A 27 2.93 1.17 -0.72
C ARG A 27 2.38 -0.18 -0.27
N LEU A 28 1.07 -0.38 -0.36
CA LEU A 28 0.45 -1.66 -0.01
C LEU A 28 0.96 -2.81 -0.87
N LEU A 29 1.13 -2.59 -2.18
CA LEU A 29 1.67 -3.62 -3.08
C LEU A 29 3.14 -3.93 -2.78
N VAL A 30 3.96 -2.94 -2.39
CA VAL A 30 5.32 -3.16 -1.91
C VAL A 30 5.31 -4.04 -0.66
N GLU A 31 4.53 -3.67 0.35
CA GLU A 31 4.41 -4.42 1.61
C GLU A 31 3.95 -5.86 1.37
N ASP A 32 2.90 -6.04 0.56
CA ASP A 32 2.35 -7.35 0.21
C ASP A 32 3.38 -8.22 -0.56
N SER A 33 4.14 -7.63 -1.49
CA SER A 33 5.17 -8.36 -2.22
C SER A 33 6.31 -8.83 -1.31
N ILE A 34 6.70 -8.01 -0.33
CA ILE A 34 7.72 -8.36 0.67
C ILE A 34 7.19 -9.42 1.63
N ALA A 35 5.92 -9.33 2.05
CA ALA A 35 5.29 -10.31 2.93
C ALA A 35 5.15 -11.69 2.28
N ARG A 36 4.91 -11.74 0.96
CA ARG A 36 4.82 -12.98 0.18
C ARG A 36 6.18 -13.54 -0.22
N PHE A 37 7.26 -12.78 -0.09
CA PHE A 37 8.59 -13.21 -0.47
C PHE A 37 9.10 -14.34 0.43
N SER A 38 9.50 -15.46 -0.18
CA SER A 38 10.14 -16.56 0.52
C SER A 38 11.66 -16.42 0.51
N GLY A 39 12.26 -16.46 1.70
CA GLY A 39 13.70 -16.42 1.89
C GLY A 39 14.18 -15.17 2.61
N TYR A 40 15.51 -15.05 2.70
CA TYR A 40 16.16 -13.94 3.38
C TYR A 40 16.48 -12.81 2.40
N CYS A 41 16.50 -11.59 2.93
CA CYS A 41 16.91 -10.42 2.17
C CYS A 41 16.10 -10.15 0.90
N PRO A 42 14.79 -9.86 0.99
CA PRO A 42 14.00 -9.44 -0.17
C PRO A 42 14.56 -8.16 -0.80
N CYS A 43 14.72 -7.10 -0.01
CA CYS A 43 15.06 -5.76 -0.48
C CYS A 43 16.42 -5.25 0.02
N PRO A 44 17.03 -4.24 -0.65
CA PRO A 44 18.34 -3.74 -0.26
C PRO A 44 18.37 -3.12 1.15
N TYR A 45 17.24 -2.57 1.58
CA TYR A 45 17.06 -1.99 2.92
C TYR A 45 16.61 -3.00 3.98
N SER A 46 16.33 -4.25 3.60
CA SER A 46 16.01 -5.30 4.57
C SER A 46 17.22 -5.61 5.45
N TYR A 47 16.96 -6.14 6.65
CA TYR A 47 17.99 -6.60 7.58
C TYR A 47 17.83 -8.10 7.82
N ASP A 48 18.93 -8.84 7.80
CA ASP A 48 19.01 -10.23 8.23
C ASP A 48 20.20 -10.39 9.17
N ARG A 49 19.98 -11.05 10.31
CA ARG A 49 21.02 -11.34 11.32
C ARG A 49 21.90 -10.13 11.70
N GLY A 50 21.28 -8.95 11.83
CA GLY A 50 21.96 -7.72 12.22
C GLY A 50 22.78 -7.05 11.10
N GLN A 51 22.69 -7.52 9.85
CA GLN A 51 23.32 -6.90 8.71
C GLN A 51 22.28 -6.45 7.69
N GLN A 52 22.53 -5.28 7.08
CA GLN A 52 21.73 -4.83 5.95
C GLN A 52 22.02 -5.71 4.73
N CYS A 53 20.96 -6.07 4.02
CA CYS A 53 21.05 -6.96 2.87
C CYS A 53 21.79 -6.31 1.68
N ALA A 54 21.55 -5.03 1.40
CA ALA A 54 22.22 -4.25 0.34
C ALA A 54 22.27 -5.04 -0.98
N ASP A 55 23.46 -5.19 -1.58
CA ASP A 55 23.70 -5.91 -2.84
C ASP A 55 23.45 -7.41 -2.76
N LYS A 56 23.37 -7.97 -1.54
CA LYS A 56 23.00 -9.37 -1.31
C LYS A 56 21.47 -9.56 -1.35
N SER A 57 20.67 -8.52 -1.51
CA SER A 57 19.22 -8.68 -1.61
C SER A 57 18.78 -9.42 -2.88
N ALA A 58 17.62 -10.07 -2.82
CA ALA A 58 17.02 -10.70 -3.98
C ALA A 58 16.67 -9.66 -5.05
N TYR A 59 16.32 -8.43 -4.66
CA TYR A 59 16.15 -7.31 -5.57
C TYR A 59 17.45 -6.96 -6.31
N SER A 60 18.54 -6.70 -5.59
CA SER A 60 19.82 -6.28 -6.18
C SER A 60 20.49 -7.35 -7.04
N ARG A 61 20.27 -8.64 -6.74
CA ARG A 61 20.85 -9.76 -7.50
C ARG A 61 20.14 -10.07 -8.82
N ARG A 62 18.93 -9.55 -9.05
CA ARG A 62 18.15 -9.87 -10.26
C ARG A 62 18.59 -8.98 -11.42
N THR A 63 18.87 -9.60 -12.57
CA THR A 63 19.29 -8.91 -13.80
C THR A 63 18.11 -8.30 -14.58
N ALA A 64 16.87 -8.72 -14.29
CA ALA A 64 15.66 -8.18 -14.88
C ALA A 64 14.49 -8.32 -13.89
N TYR A 65 13.86 -7.18 -13.62
CA TYR A 65 12.50 -6.99 -13.10
C TYR A 65 11.80 -8.27 -12.57
N PRO A 66 11.94 -8.62 -11.27
CA PRO A 66 11.08 -9.64 -10.68
C PRO A 66 9.61 -9.23 -10.87
N PRO A 67 8.76 -10.05 -11.50
CA PRO A 67 7.36 -9.67 -11.68
C PRO A 67 6.63 -9.49 -10.34
N ASP A 68 7.10 -10.15 -9.27
CA ASP A 68 6.33 -10.31 -8.02
C ASP A 68 7.03 -9.77 -6.76
N LEU A 69 8.17 -9.06 -6.87
CA LEU A 69 8.85 -8.46 -5.72
C LEU A 69 9.11 -6.97 -5.98
N TYR A 70 8.38 -6.11 -5.27
CA TYR A 70 8.59 -4.67 -5.30
C TYR A 70 9.32 -4.25 -4.02
N CYS A 71 10.33 -3.38 -4.15
CA CYS A 71 11.01 -2.80 -3.00
C CYS A 71 10.68 -1.33 -2.83
N TYR A 72 10.31 -0.65 -3.91
CA TYR A 72 9.98 0.77 -3.92
C TYR A 72 8.66 1.01 -4.65
N PRO A 73 7.90 2.07 -4.30
CA PRO A 73 6.66 2.41 -5.00
C PRO A 73 6.82 2.56 -6.52
N ASN A 74 7.97 3.07 -6.97
CA ASN A 74 8.26 3.23 -8.40
C ASN A 74 8.49 1.90 -9.13
N ASP A 75 8.75 0.81 -8.40
CA ASP A 75 8.78 -0.52 -8.99
C ASP A 75 7.36 -0.98 -9.36
N VAL A 76 6.30 -0.38 -8.80
CA VAL A 76 4.91 -0.80 -9.01
C VAL A 76 4.31 -0.10 -10.23
N HIS A 77 4.02 -0.87 -11.28
CA HIS A 77 3.43 -0.34 -12.50
C HIS A 77 1.97 0.06 -12.33
N TRP A 78 1.51 0.97 -13.19
CA TRP A 78 0.11 1.40 -13.22
C TRP A 78 -0.86 0.23 -13.39
N ARG A 79 -0.45 -0.83 -14.12
CA ARG A 79 -1.26 -2.04 -14.31
C ARG A 79 -1.54 -2.76 -12.99
N ASP A 80 -0.56 -2.81 -12.10
CA ASP A 80 -0.68 -3.48 -10.81
C ASP A 80 -1.59 -2.69 -9.86
N VAL A 81 -1.50 -1.34 -9.91
CA VAL A 81 -2.41 -0.44 -9.20
C VAL A 81 -3.85 -0.62 -9.68
N GLN A 82 -4.07 -0.72 -10.99
CA GLN A 82 -5.41 -0.94 -11.55
C GLN A 82 -5.97 -2.31 -11.19
N ALA A 83 -5.15 -3.37 -11.30
CA ALA A 83 -5.53 -4.72 -10.85
C ALA A 83 -5.87 -4.73 -9.34
N TYR A 84 -5.18 -3.93 -8.53
CA TYR A 84 -5.52 -3.75 -7.12
C TYR A 84 -6.87 -3.07 -6.91
N ARG A 85 -7.18 -2.03 -7.66
CA ARG A 85 -8.50 -1.38 -7.58
C ARG A 85 -9.63 -2.33 -7.92
N GLU A 86 -9.45 -3.11 -8.99
CA GLU A 86 -10.43 -4.10 -9.43
C GLU A 86 -10.65 -5.19 -8.37
N ARG A 87 -9.56 -5.75 -7.80
CA ARG A 87 -9.67 -6.79 -6.76
C ARG A 87 -10.36 -6.29 -5.49
N MET A 88 -10.20 -5.01 -5.14
CA MET A 88 -10.73 -4.41 -3.91
C MET A 88 -12.07 -3.68 -4.12
N GLY A 89 -12.60 -3.60 -5.35
CA GLY A 89 -13.82 -2.86 -5.67
C GLY A 89 -13.68 -1.33 -5.49
N ILE A 90 -12.46 -0.80 -5.52
CA ILE A 90 -12.18 0.63 -5.37
C ILE A 90 -12.51 1.32 -6.69
N ARG A 91 -13.67 1.97 -6.76
CA ARG A 91 -14.01 2.84 -7.89
C ARG A 91 -13.32 4.19 -7.73
N ARG A 92 -12.72 4.66 -8.81
CA ARG A 92 -12.21 6.03 -8.90
C ARG A 92 -13.33 7.04 -9.03
#